data_AF-A0A453GIU0-F1
#
_entry.id   AF-A0A453GIU0-F1
#
_cell.length_a   1.000
_cell.length_b   1.000
_cell.length_c   1.000
_cell.angle_alpha   90.00
_cell.angle_beta   90.00
_cell.angle_gamma   90.00
#
_symmetry.space_group_name_H-M   'P 1'
#
loop_
_entity.id
_entity.type
_entity.pdbx_description
1 polymer ?
#
loop_
_entity_poly.entity_id
_entity_poly.type
_entity_poly.pdbx_seq_one_letter_code
_entity_poly.pdbx_strand_id
1 'polypeptide(L)'
;FEELKTFGSIFGFLFNSKELKSLGDNDLRRCCTNFVNKFTHGKSADVDLDDFVSELKVLQMTLPNTFMSADQIFEFVRDADCYLNVSIAYRILLTVPVTVASAERSFSKLKLLKNYLRSTMSQERLNGLAMCCIEKNMLDSIDLDTLIDDFASKNA
;
A
#
# COMPACT_ATOMS: atom_id res chain seq x y z
N PHE A 1 -4.99 -9.72 -12.74
CA PHE A 1 -5.00 -8.81 -13.92
C PHE A 1 -6.11 -7.76 -13.85
N GLU A 2 -7.33 -8.07 -13.39
CA GLU A 2 -8.40 -7.06 -13.24
C GLU A 2 -8.09 -6.02 -12.16
N GLU A 3 -7.57 -6.43 -11.00
CA GLU A 3 -7.21 -5.49 -9.92
C GLU A 3 -6.15 -4.47 -10.32
N LEU A 4 -5.18 -4.87 -11.15
CA LEU A 4 -4.15 -3.97 -11.68
C LEU A 4 -4.75 -2.93 -12.65
N LYS A 5 -5.78 -3.30 -13.43
CA LYS A 5 -6.51 -2.38 -14.30
C LYS A 5 -7.32 -1.38 -13.48
N THR A 6 -7.97 -1.84 -12.41
CA THR A 6 -8.69 -0.98 -11.45
C THR A 6 -7.72 -0.04 -10.74
N PHE A 7 -6.53 -0.51 -10.36
CA PHE A 7 -5.49 0.34 -9.78
C PHE A 7 -5.04 1.43 -10.75
N GLY A 8 -4.78 1.07 -12.01
CA GLY A 8 -4.45 2.01 -13.07
C GLY A 8 -5.54 3.05 -13.33
N SER A 9 -6.83 2.69 -13.26
CA SER A 9 -7.92 3.64 -13.47
C SER A 9 -8.10 4.64 -12.31
N ILE A 10 -7.67 4.27 -11.10
CA ILE A 10 -7.72 5.15 -9.91
C ILE A 10 -6.49 6.06 -9.86
N PHE A 11 -5.29 5.50 -10.06
CA PHE A 11 -4.03 6.20 -9.80
C PHE A 11 -3.25 6.62 -11.05
N GLY A 12 -3.71 6.25 -12.25
CA GLY A 12 -2.92 6.40 -13.47
C GLY A 12 -2.43 7.82 -13.72
N PHE A 13 -3.22 8.82 -13.35
CA PHE A 13 -2.87 10.24 -13.49
C PHE A 13 -1.72 10.70 -12.58
N LEU A 14 -1.40 9.95 -11.52
CA LEU A 14 -0.33 10.23 -10.56
C LEU A 14 0.96 9.47 -10.86
N PHE A 15 0.99 8.58 -11.86
CA PHE A 15 2.13 7.68 -12.12
C PHE A 15 3.41 8.40 -12.52
N ASN A 16 3.31 9.53 -13.21
CA ASN A 16 4.46 10.33 -13.62
C ASN A 16 4.06 11.76 -13.99
N SER A 17 5.06 12.63 -14.13
CA SER A 17 4.85 14.07 -14.38
C SER A 17 4.22 14.34 -15.74
N LYS A 18 4.42 13.46 -16.73
CA LYS A 18 3.84 13.60 -18.07
C LYS A 18 2.33 13.36 -18.05
N GLU A 19 1.88 12.26 -17.43
CA GLU A 19 0.45 11.98 -17.26
C GLU A 19 -0.22 13.13 -16.53
N LEU A 20 0.34 13.53 -15.38
CA LEU A 20 -0.20 14.61 -14.55
C LEU A 20 -0.29 15.93 -15.32
N LYS A 21 0.76 16.36 -16.03
CA LYS A 21 0.79 17.62 -16.80
C LYS A 21 -0.06 17.59 -18.07
N SER A 22 -0.35 16.41 -18.61
CA SER A 22 -1.15 16.29 -19.84
C SER A 22 -2.65 16.45 -19.61
N LEU A 23 -3.11 16.38 -18.35
CA LEU A 23 -4.52 16.51 -17.99
C LEU A 23 -4.98 17.95 -18.00
N GLY A 24 -6.01 18.24 -18.79
CA GLY A 24 -6.77 19.48 -18.67
C GLY A 24 -7.66 19.49 -17.42
N ASP A 25 -8.10 20.69 -17.01
CA ASP A 25 -8.87 20.93 -15.79
C ASP A 25 -10.08 20.01 -15.60
N ASN A 26 -10.85 19.76 -16.66
CA ASN A 26 -12.04 18.91 -16.60
C ASN A 26 -11.68 17.45 -16.33
N ASP A 27 -10.64 16.94 -17.00
CA ASP A 27 -10.19 15.56 -16.82
C ASP A 27 -9.50 15.37 -15.47
N LEU A 28 -8.72 16.35 -15.02
CA LEU A 28 -8.11 16.37 -13.70
C LEU A 28 -9.18 16.27 -12.61
N ARG A 29 -10.23 17.11 -12.68
CA ARG A 29 -11.33 17.07 -11.70
C ARG A 29 -12.05 15.74 -11.72
N ARG A 30 -12.31 15.16 -12.90
CA ARG A 30 -12.91 13.82 -13.03
C ARG A 30 -12.05 12.74 -12.37
N CYS A 31 -10.73 12.74 -12.61
CA CYS A 31 -9.79 11.81 -11.99
C CYS A 31 -9.77 11.96 -10.46
N CYS A 32 -9.74 13.20 -9.95
CA CYS A 32 -9.77 13.48 -8.52
C CYS A 32 -11.09 13.01 -7.88
N THR A 33 -12.23 13.25 -8.53
CA THR A 33 -13.53 12.77 -8.04
C THR A 33 -13.58 11.24 -7.99
N ASN A 34 -13.08 10.55 -9.02
CA ASN A 34 -13.00 9.08 -9.01
C ASN A 34 -12.10 8.58 -7.85
N PHE A 35 -10.96 9.23 -7.65
CA PHE A 35 -10.04 8.93 -6.56
C PHE A 35 -10.72 9.10 -5.19
N VAL A 36 -11.24 10.29 -4.89
CA VAL A 36 -11.85 10.61 -3.59
C VAL A 36 -13.03 9.69 -3.31
N ASN A 37 -13.91 9.47 -4.29
CA ASN A 37 -15.04 8.54 -4.11
C ASN A 37 -14.60 7.12 -3.76
N LYS A 38 -13.45 6.66 -4.28
CA LYS A 38 -12.92 5.34 -3.97
C LYS A 38 -12.42 5.23 -2.53
N PHE A 39 -11.89 6.32 -1.98
CA PHE A 39 -11.35 6.42 -0.62
C PHE A 39 -12.29 7.19 0.32
N THR A 40 -13.59 7.21 0.02
CA THR A 40 -14.62 7.78 0.89
C THR A 40 -15.47 6.66 1.45
N HIS A 41 -15.64 6.65 2.77
CA HIS A 41 -16.54 5.72 3.45
C HIS A 41 -17.59 6.51 4.24
N GLY A 42 -18.85 6.45 3.78
CA GLY A 42 -19.94 7.21 4.40
C GLY A 42 -19.74 8.72 4.26
N LYS A 43 -19.46 9.41 5.37
CA LYS A 43 -19.24 10.87 5.42
C LYS A 43 -17.76 11.25 5.62
N SER A 44 -16.87 10.28 5.81
CA SER A 44 -15.44 10.53 5.99
C SER A 44 -14.70 10.20 4.70
N ALA A 45 -13.96 11.18 4.19
CA ALA A 45 -13.02 11.03 3.09
C ALA A 45 -11.60 11.26 3.60
N ASP A 46 -10.64 10.49 3.10
CA ASP A 46 -9.22 10.66 3.43
C ASP A 46 -8.59 11.92 2.80
N VAL A 47 -9.26 12.47 1.78
CA VAL A 47 -8.78 13.58 0.94
C VAL A 47 -9.96 14.50 0.63
N ASP A 48 -9.77 15.81 0.83
CA ASP A 48 -10.75 16.82 0.40
C ASP A 48 -10.64 17.05 -1.11
N LEU A 49 -11.77 17.00 -1.81
CA LEU A 49 -11.78 17.05 -3.27
C LEU A 49 -11.31 18.40 -3.82
N ASP A 50 -11.77 19.51 -3.24
CA ASP A 50 -11.52 20.84 -3.79
C ASP A 50 -10.09 21.30 -3.45
N ASP A 51 -9.61 20.98 -2.24
CA ASP A 51 -8.20 21.19 -1.87
C ASP A 51 -7.27 20.32 -2.73
N PHE A 52 -7.59 19.04 -2.91
CA PHE A 52 -6.78 18.12 -3.72
C PHE A 52 -6.66 18.58 -5.18
N VAL A 53 -7.76 19.03 -5.80
CA VAL A 53 -7.73 19.58 -7.16
C VAL A 53 -6.89 20.85 -7.21
N SER A 54 -7.02 21.74 -6.23
CA SER A 54 -6.29 23.01 -6.17
C SER A 54 -4.79 22.77 -5.99
N GLU A 55 -4.41 21.89 -5.07
CA GLU A 55 -3.03 21.47 -4.84
C GLU A 55 -2.42 20.85 -6.11
N LEU A 56 -3.15 19.96 -6.80
CA LEU A 56 -2.65 19.35 -8.04
C LEU A 56 -2.47 20.35 -9.18
N LYS A 57 -3.34 21.36 -9.28
CA LYS A 57 -3.16 22.45 -10.26
C LYS A 57 -1.90 23.25 -9.97
N VAL A 58 -1.66 23.58 -8.70
CA VAL A 58 -0.41 24.25 -8.30
C VAL A 58 0.79 23.35 -8.57
N LEU A 59 0.67 22.06 -8.31
CA LEU A 59 1.72 21.07 -8.59
C LEU A 59 2.03 20.96 -10.09
N GLN A 60 1.03 20.93 -10.96
CA GLN A 60 1.22 20.93 -12.43
C GLN A 60 2.07 22.13 -12.89
N MET A 61 1.89 23.30 -12.27
CA MET A 61 2.60 24.54 -12.61
C MET A 61 4.00 24.63 -12.00
N THR A 62 4.21 24.02 -10.83
CA THR A 62 5.47 24.11 -10.07
C THR A 62 6.44 22.98 -10.40
N LEU A 63 5.94 21.85 -10.89
CA LEU A 63 6.78 20.72 -11.28
C LEU A 63 7.76 21.11 -12.40
N PRO A 64 9.03 20.68 -12.34
CA PRO A 64 10.00 20.94 -13.39
C PRO A 64 9.60 20.28 -14.72
N ASN A 65 10.12 20.79 -15.84
CA ASN A 65 9.85 20.25 -17.18
C ASN A 65 10.62 18.95 -17.50
N THR A 66 11.07 18.25 -16.46
CA THR A 66 11.72 16.95 -16.54
C THR A 66 10.71 15.83 -16.30
N PHE A 67 10.96 14.67 -16.90
CA PHE A 67 10.21 13.47 -16.55
C PHE A 67 10.52 13.10 -15.10
N MET A 68 9.47 12.89 -14.30
CA MET A 68 9.57 12.44 -12.91
C MET A 68 8.64 11.25 -12.70
N SER A 69 9.13 10.21 -12.06
CA SER A 69 8.31 9.08 -11.61
C SER A 69 7.51 9.44 -10.35
N ALA A 70 6.52 8.62 -9.99
CA ALA A 70 5.67 8.86 -8.83
C ALA A 70 6.44 9.05 -7.51
N ASP A 71 7.51 8.29 -7.29
CA ASP A 71 8.39 8.43 -6.12
C ASP A 71 9.13 9.77 -6.12
N GLN A 72 9.66 10.21 -7.26
CA GLN A 72 10.33 11.51 -7.37
C GLN A 72 9.38 12.69 -7.17
N ILE A 73 8.14 12.58 -7.64
CA ILE A 73 7.10 13.60 -7.40
C ILE A 73 6.71 13.61 -5.92
N PHE A 74 6.61 12.44 -5.28
CA PHE A 74 6.32 12.36 -3.86
C PHE A 74 7.40 13.01 -3.00
N GLU A 75 8.68 12.80 -3.31
CA GLU A 75 9.80 13.48 -2.65
C GLU A 75 9.70 15.00 -2.81
N PHE A 76 9.43 15.49 -4.03
CA PHE A 76 9.21 16.92 -4.28
C PHE A 76 8.06 17.50 -3.46
N VAL A 77 6.92 16.79 -3.42
CA VAL A 77 5.75 17.18 -2.64
C VAL A 77 6.04 17.22 -1.15
N ARG A 78 6.80 16.23 -0.64
CA ARG A 78 7.19 16.15 0.76
C ARG A 78 8.12 17.30 1.15
N ASP A 79 9.08 17.65 0.30
CA ASP A 79 10.04 18.72 0.58
C ASP A 79 9.39 20.11 0.55
N ALA A 80 8.32 20.29 -0.23
CA ALA A 80 7.59 21.55 -0.32
C ALA A 80 6.63 21.80 0.86
N ASP A 81 6.23 20.76 1.60
CA ASP A 81 5.35 20.78 2.79
C ASP A 81 4.02 21.56 2.63
N CYS A 82 3.56 21.76 1.38
CA CYS A 82 2.39 22.57 1.06
C CYS A 82 1.30 21.83 0.25
N TYR A 83 1.48 20.53 0.03
CA TYR A 83 0.51 19.68 -0.68
C TYR A 83 0.07 18.50 0.20
N LEU A 84 -0.74 18.79 1.21
CA LEU A 84 -1.19 17.81 2.21
C LEU A 84 -2.01 16.69 1.56
N ASN A 85 -3.03 17.04 0.77
CA ASN A 85 -3.92 16.08 0.12
C ASN A 85 -3.17 15.27 -0.95
N VAL A 86 -2.29 15.92 -1.72
CA VAL A 86 -1.45 15.23 -2.70
C VAL A 86 -0.47 14.27 -2.03
N SER A 87 0.15 14.67 -0.92
CA SER A 87 1.02 13.80 -0.12
C SER A 87 0.30 12.54 0.35
N ILE A 88 -0.95 12.68 0.83
CA ILE A 88 -1.79 11.53 1.20
C ILE A 88 -2.03 10.63 -0.01
N ALA A 89 -2.40 11.19 -1.16
CA ALA A 89 -2.66 10.41 -2.38
C ALA A 89 -1.43 9.60 -2.84
N TYR A 90 -0.24 10.21 -2.83
CA TYR A 90 1.01 9.52 -3.18
C TYR A 90 1.41 8.46 -2.15
N ARG A 91 1.16 8.69 -0.85
CA ARG A 91 1.37 7.66 0.18
C ARG A 91 0.50 6.45 -0.06
N ILE A 92 -0.78 6.64 -0.39
CA ILE A 92 -1.68 5.52 -0.73
C ILE A 92 -1.18 4.80 -1.99
N LEU A 93 -0.83 5.55 -3.04
CA LEU A 93 -0.30 5.00 -4.31
C LEU A 93 0.92 4.10 -4.10
N LEU A 94 1.89 4.54 -3.31
CA LEU A 94 3.16 3.83 -3.11
C LEU A 94 3.04 2.67 -2.11
N THR A 95 2.04 2.68 -1.23
CA THR A 95 1.86 1.64 -0.21
C THR A 95 0.95 0.49 -0.65
N VAL A 96 -0.10 0.77 -1.43
CA VAL A 96 -1.09 -0.25 -1.85
C VAL A 96 -0.46 -1.44 -2.61
N PRO A 97 0.43 -1.25 -3.60
CA PRO A 97 1.06 -2.38 -4.29
C PRO A 97 1.89 -3.26 -3.34
N VAL A 98 2.55 -2.64 -2.37
CA VAL A 98 3.39 -3.34 -1.39
C VAL A 98 2.54 -4.18 -0.43
N THR A 99 1.43 -3.63 0.05
CA THR A 99 0.54 -4.37 0.97
C THR A 99 -0.18 -5.52 0.26
N VAL A 100 -0.63 -5.31 -0.99
CA VAL A 100 -1.26 -6.38 -1.80
C VAL A 100 -0.28 -7.53 -2.04
N ALA A 101 0.94 -7.24 -2.50
CA ALA A 101 1.96 -8.27 -2.74
C ALA A 101 2.33 -9.03 -1.45
N SER A 102 2.40 -8.33 -0.32
CA SER A 102 2.65 -8.95 0.99
C SER A 102 1.51 -9.88 1.40
N ALA A 103 0.25 -9.43 1.27
CA ALA A 103 -0.92 -10.24 1.57
C ALA A 103 -0.99 -11.50 0.68
N GLU A 104 -0.81 -11.36 -0.64
CA GLU A 104 -0.79 -12.48 -1.58
C GLU A 104 0.31 -13.51 -1.24
N ARG A 105 1.51 -13.05 -0.89
CA ARG A 105 2.61 -13.90 -0.45
C ARG A 105 2.23 -14.69 0.82
N SER A 106 1.66 -14.01 1.82
CA SER A 106 1.20 -14.62 3.07
C SER A 106 0.11 -15.67 2.84
N PHE A 107 -0.89 -15.37 2.01
CA PHE A 107 -1.95 -16.33 1.67
C PHE A 107 -1.43 -17.52 0.85
N SER A 108 -0.45 -17.31 -0.03
CA SER A 108 0.21 -18.40 -0.76
C SER A 108 0.91 -19.39 0.19
N LYS A 109 1.63 -18.87 1.21
CA LYS A 109 2.23 -19.68 2.27
C LYS A 109 1.18 -20.44 3.08
N LEU A 110 0.11 -19.76 3.50
CA LEU A 110 -0.99 -20.40 4.23
C LEU A 110 -1.64 -21.54 3.41
N LYS A 111 -1.83 -21.34 2.10
CA LYS A 111 -2.39 -22.37 1.20
C LYS A 111 -1.49 -23.60 1.12
N LEU A 112 -0.17 -23.43 1.04
CA LEU A 112 0.78 -24.53 1.07
C LEU A 112 0.73 -25.28 2.41
N LEU A 113 0.71 -24.55 3.52
CA LEU A 113 0.63 -25.10 4.87
C LEU A 113 -0.64 -25.93 5.08
N LYS A 114 -1.78 -25.38 4.65
CA LYS A 114 -3.08 -26.03 4.70
C LYS A 114 -3.17 -27.24 3.78
N ASN A 115 -2.45 -27.31 2.66
CA ASN A 115 -2.49 -28.45 1.74
C ASN A 115 -1.53 -29.57 2.15
N TYR A 116 -0.34 -29.23 2.65
CA TYR A 116 0.68 -30.21 3.02
C TYR A 116 0.34 -30.97 4.31
N LEU A 117 -0.26 -30.29 5.31
CA LEU A 117 -0.52 -30.87 6.64
C LEU A 117 -1.96 -31.40 6.83
N ARG A 118 -2.68 -31.67 5.73
CA ARG A 118 -4.15 -31.68 5.71
C ARG A 118 -4.87 -32.99 5.97
N SER A 119 -4.62 -33.68 7.07
CA SER A 119 -5.62 -34.68 7.52
C SER A 119 -6.15 -34.53 8.94
N THR A 120 -5.53 -33.73 9.84
CA THR A 120 -5.99 -33.74 11.26
C THR A 120 -5.73 -32.47 12.10
N MET A 121 -5.29 -31.34 11.53
CA MET A 121 -4.81 -30.21 12.36
C MET A 121 -5.87 -29.20 12.82
N SER A 122 -5.77 -28.72 14.07
CA SER A 122 -6.64 -27.68 14.66
C SER A 122 -6.33 -26.27 14.15
N GLN A 123 -7.31 -25.35 14.27
CA GLN A 123 -7.16 -23.94 13.83
C GLN A 123 -6.07 -23.20 14.61
N GLU A 124 -5.93 -23.45 15.91
CA GLU A 124 -4.91 -22.82 16.75
C GLU A 124 -3.50 -23.15 16.26
N ARG A 125 -3.23 -24.44 16.02
CA ARG A 125 -1.93 -24.87 15.49
C ARG A 125 -1.69 -24.29 14.09
N LEU A 126 -2.74 -24.16 13.28
CA LEU A 126 -2.65 -23.60 11.92
C LEU A 126 -2.25 -22.14 11.94
N ASN A 127 -2.91 -21.35 12.79
CA ASN A 127 -2.60 -19.93 12.94
C ASN A 127 -1.17 -19.74 13.46
N GLY A 128 -0.72 -20.55 14.41
CA GLY A 128 0.66 -20.53 14.90
C GLY A 128 1.68 -20.81 13.80
N LEU A 129 1.50 -21.89 13.04
CA LEU A 129 2.40 -22.23 11.93
C LEU A 129 2.38 -21.20 10.79
N ALA A 130 1.21 -20.62 10.50
CA ALA A 130 1.07 -19.56 9.52
C ALA A 130 1.86 -18.32 9.95
N MET A 131 1.75 -17.92 11.22
CA MET A 131 2.52 -16.81 11.78
C MET A 131 4.03 -17.05 11.66
N CYS A 132 4.52 -18.23 12.06
CA CYS A 132 5.93 -18.60 11.90
C CYS A 132 6.41 -18.58 10.44
N CYS A 133 5.53 -18.93 9.48
CA CYS A 133 5.87 -18.93 8.06
C CYS A 133 5.85 -17.54 7.43
N ILE A 134 4.97 -16.65 7.90
CA ILE A 134 4.88 -15.25 7.46
C ILE A 134 6.08 -14.48 8.02
N GLU A 135 6.35 -14.63 9.32
CA GLU A 135 7.42 -13.94 10.05
C GLU A 135 8.73 -14.73 10.09
N LYS A 136 8.98 -15.55 9.06
CA LYS A 136 10.15 -16.44 9.03
C LYS A 136 11.47 -15.69 9.24
N ASN A 137 11.63 -14.51 8.64
CA ASN A 137 12.87 -13.73 8.78
C ASN A 137 13.11 -13.29 10.22
N MET A 138 12.04 -12.97 10.96
CA MET A 138 12.13 -12.65 12.38
C MET A 138 12.42 -13.91 13.20
N LEU A 139 11.79 -15.03 12.87
CA LEU A 139 12.05 -16.32 13.52
C LEU A 139 13.50 -16.79 13.33
N ASP A 140 14.07 -16.61 12.14
CA ASP A 140 15.46 -16.96 11.83
C ASP A 140 16.47 -16.12 12.65
N SER A 141 16.04 -14.99 13.25
CA SER A 141 16.86 -14.15 14.14
C SER A 141 16.75 -14.52 15.63
N ILE A 142 15.81 -15.39 16.00
CA ILE A 142 15.59 -15.83 17.38
C ILE A 142 16.43 -17.08 17.64
N ASP A 143 17.14 -17.10 18.77
CA ASP A 143 17.82 -18.31 19.22
C ASP A 143 16.82 -19.33 19.77
N LEU A 144 16.64 -20.41 19.02
CA LEU A 144 15.72 -21.50 19.35
C LEU A 144 16.15 -22.24 20.62
N ASP A 145 17.45 -22.36 20.87
CA ASP A 145 17.95 -23.11 22.04
C ASP A 145 17.57 -22.38 23.33
N THR A 146 17.80 -21.06 23.38
CA THR A 146 17.37 -20.20 24.49
C THR A 146 15.85 -20.26 24.71
N LEU A 147 15.05 -20.34 23.64
CA LEU A 147 13.59 -20.40 23.73
C LEU A 147 13.09 -21.74 24.27
N ILE A 148 13.74 -22.85 23.88
CA ILE A 148 13.46 -24.19 24.41
C ILE A 148 13.75 -24.23 25.92
N ASP A 149 14.90 -23.67 26.33
CA ASP A 149 15.30 -23.63 27.75
C ASP A 149 14.33 -22.79 28.60
N ASP A 150 13.92 -21.61 28.12
CA ASP A 150 12.93 -20.76 28.82
C ASP A 150 11.58 -21.48 28.95
N PHE A 151 11.11 -22.14 27.88
CA PHE A 151 9.87 -22.90 27.92
C PHE A 151 9.94 -24.08 28.90
N ALA A 152 11.06 -24.81 28.92
CA ALA A 152 11.28 -25.91 29.85
C ALA A 152 11.29 -25.43 31.31
N SER A 153 11.93 -24.29 31.59
CA SER A 153 12.02 -23.73 32.94
C SER A 153 10.67 -23.30 33.55
N LYS A 154 9.71 -22.89 32.71
CA LYS A 154 8.37 -22.42 33.13
C LYS A 154 7.33 -23.53 33.23
N ASN A 155 7.60 -24.69 32.65
CA ASN A 155 6.72 -25.86 32.69
C ASN A 155 7.29 -27.00 33.57
N ALA A 156 8.35 -26.72 34.34
CA ALA A 156 8.89 -27.58 35.39
C ALA A 156 8.10 -27.39 36.70
#